data_AF-A0A8J3N368-F1
#
_entry.id   AF-A0A8J3N368-F1
#
_cell.length_a   1.000
_cell.length_b   1.000
_cell.length_c   1.000
_cell.angle_alpha   90.00
_cell.angle_beta   90.00
_cell.angle_gamma   90.00
#
_symmetry.space_group_name_H-M   'P 1'
#
loop_
_entity.id
_entity.type
_entity.pdbx_description
1 polymer ?
#
loop_
_entity_poly.entity_id
_entity_poly.type
_entity_poly.pdbx_seq_one_letter_code
_entity_poly.pdbx_strand_id
1 'polypeptide(L)'
;MIFNMQISTVLLWLACHFVGDFAFQSTWMSVEKGKSWEVNFYHCATYTATFLLFIRPFPSLAAIAVLIGTHFVVDALKARYKVIGPIWLDQLLHFLTIFLILGLNL
;
A
#
# COMPACT_ATOMS: atom_id res chain seq x y z
N MET A 1 -20.02 14.28 8.76
CA MET A 1 -19.96 13.87 7.34
C MET A 1 -18.76 12.94 7.19
N ILE A 2 -18.92 11.62 7.42
CA ILE A 2 -17.78 10.68 7.45
C ILE A 2 -17.66 9.88 6.13
N PHE A 3 -18.67 9.90 5.25
CA PHE A 3 -18.68 9.03 4.07
C PHE A 3 -19.31 9.69 2.83
N ASN A 4 -18.70 10.76 2.31
CA ASN A 4 -18.99 11.19 0.94
C ASN A 4 -17.81 10.84 0.02
N MET A 5 -17.35 9.58 0.10
CA MET A 5 -16.30 9.07 -0.77
C MET A 5 -16.91 8.73 -2.12
N GLN A 6 -16.41 9.35 -3.19
CA GLN A 6 -16.81 8.97 -4.53
C GLN A 6 -16.32 7.55 -4.81
N ILE A 7 -17.20 6.70 -5.35
CA ILE A 7 -16.86 5.31 -5.71
C ILE A 7 -15.66 5.28 -6.67
N SER A 8 -15.60 6.22 -7.62
CA SER A 8 -14.46 6.39 -8.53
C SER A 8 -13.13 6.59 -7.79
N THR A 9 -13.10 7.40 -6.73
CA THR A 9 -11.91 7.61 -5.90
C THR A 9 -11.48 6.30 -5.25
N VAL A 10 -12.41 5.59 -4.61
CA VAL A 10 -12.11 4.30 -3.96
C VAL A 10 -11.55 3.31 -4.97
N LEU A 11 -12.19 3.15 -6.12
CA LEU A 11 -11.75 2.25 -7.18
C LEU A 11 -10.36 2.62 -7.71
N LEU A 12 -10.07 3.92 -7.87
CA LEU A 12 -8.76 4.37 -8.34
C LEU A 12 -7.66 4.09 -7.30
N TRP A 13 -7.92 4.32 -6.02
CA TRP A 13 -6.96 3.99 -4.95
C TRP A 13 -6.70 2.48 -4.86
N LEU A 14 -7.73 1.65 -5.00
CA LEU A 14 -7.57 0.20 -5.06
C LEU A 14 -6.80 -0.23 -6.32
N ALA A 15 -7.02 0.42 -7.47
CA ALA A 15 -6.26 0.16 -8.68
C ALA A 15 -4.78 0.51 -8.50
N CYS A 16 -4.46 1.67 -7.92
CA CYS A 16 -3.08 2.04 -7.56
C CYS A 16 -2.45 0.99 -6.64
N HIS A 17 -3.18 0.54 -5.62
CA HIS A 17 -2.72 -0.52 -4.73
C HIS A 17 -2.30 -1.78 -5.50
N PHE A 18 -3.18 -2.34 -6.33
CA PHE A 18 -2.87 -3.56 -7.07
C PHE A 18 -1.74 -3.36 -8.09
N VAL A 19 -1.71 -2.22 -8.77
CA VAL A 19 -0.64 -1.89 -9.72
C VAL A 19 0.71 -1.79 -9.00
N GLY A 20 0.76 -1.15 -7.83
CA GLY A 20 1.97 -1.01 -7.04
C GLY A 20 2.44 -2.31 -6.41
N ASP A 21 1.52 -3.05 -5.78
CA ASP A 21 1.84 -4.24 -4.97
C ASP A 21 2.13 -5.48 -5.84
N PHE A 22 1.51 -5.57 -7.02
CA PHE A 22 1.66 -6.72 -7.92
C PHE A 22 2.28 -6.37 -9.27
N ALA A 23 1.68 -5.46 -10.04
CA ALA A 23 2.08 -5.26 -11.44
C ALA A 23 3.49 -4.65 -11.56
N PHE A 24 3.85 -3.73 -10.68
CA PHE A 24 5.14 -3.05 -10.67
C PHE A 24 6.14 -3.66 -9.67
N GLN A 25 5.69 -4.60 -8.84
CA GLN A 25 6.60 -5.40 -8.03
C GLN A 25 7.32 -6.41 -8.94
N SER A 26 8.64 -6.32 -9.00
CA SER A 26 9.45 -7.28 -9.75
C SER A 26 9.59 -8.60 -9.00
N THR A 27 9.94 -9.67 -9.73
CA THR A 27 10.25 -10.98 -9.14
C THR A 27 11.37 -10.91 -8.11
N TRP A 28 12.36 -10.04 -8.33
CA TRP A 28 13.43 -9.83 -7.35
C TRP A 28 12.89 -9.22 -6.04
N MET A 29 12.04 -8.19 -6.13
CA MET A 29 11.43 -7.58 -4.95
C MET A 29 10.62 -8.59 -4.16
N SER A 30 9.79 -9.40 -4.82
CA SER A 30 8.90 -10.34 -4.14
C SER A 30 9.67 -11.44 -3.38
N VAL A 31 10.81 -11.89 -3.91
CA VAL A 31 11.64 -12.94 -3.30
C VAL A 31 12.53 -12.38 -2.18
N GLU A 32 13.04 -11.15 -2.34
CA GLU A 32 14.06 -10.59 -1.44
C GLU A 32 13.51 -9.64 -0.36
N LYS A 33 12.29 -9.10 -0.49
CA LYS A 33 11.73 -8.14 0.50
C LYS A 33 11.64 -8.69 1.93
N GLY A 34 11.43 -10.01 2.08
CA GLY A 34 11.44 -10.67 3.39
C GLY A 34 12.83 -10.82 4.02
N LYS A 35 13.90 -10.70 3.23
CA LYS A 35 15.29 -10.94 3.64
C LYS A 35 16.06 -9.63 3.82
N SER A 36 15.83 -8.65 2.95
CA SER A 36 16.50 -7.34 2.97
C SER A 36 15.53 -6.20 3.26
N TRP A 37 15.88 -5.38 4.26
CA TRP A 37 15.12 -4.16 4.59
C TRP A 37 15.15 -3.13 3.46
N GLU A 38 16.28 -3.05 2.75
CA GLU A 38 16.45 -2.17 1.59
C GLU A 38 15.49 -2.57 0.47
N VAL A 39 15.38 -3.86 0.17
CA VAL A 39 14.46 -4.35 -0.87
C VAL A 39 13.00 -4.15 -0.46
N ASN A 40 12.67 -4.35 0.81
CA ASN A 40 11.34 -4.03 1.32
C ASN A 40 11.01 -2.54 1.12
N PHE A 41 11.98 -1.66 1.40
CA PHE A 41 11.80 -0.22 1.18
C PHE A 41 11.61 0.10 -0.31
N TYR A 42 12.39 -0.49 -1.21
CA TYR A 42 12.20 -0.28 -2.65
C TYR A 42 10.83 -0.72 -3.12
N HIS A 43 10.33 -1.87 -2.65
CA HIS A 43 8.97 -2.29 -2.94
C HIS A 43 7.93 -1.29 -2.42
N CYS A 44 8.04 -0.86 -1.17
CA CYS A 44 7.12 0.13 -0.59
C CYS A 44 7.18 1.49 -1.30
N ALA A 45 8.36 1.89 -1.77
CA ALA A 45 8.55 3.10 -2.55
C ALA A 45 7.91 2.98 -3.94
N THR A 46 8.10 1.85 -4.64
CA THR A 46 7.42 1.53 -5.90
C THR A 46 5.90 1.51 -5.73
N TYR A 47 5.41 0.86 -4.67
CA TYR A 47 4.00 0.86 -4.29
C TYR A 47 3.47 2.29 -4.13
N THR A 48 4.11 3.09 -3.27
CA THR A 48 3.69 4.46 -2.96
C THR A 48 3.75 5.37 -4.19
N ALA A 49 4.74 5.18 -5.06
CA ALA A 49 4.89 5.96 -6.29
C ALA A 49 3.67 5.82 -7.22
N THR A 50 3.01 4.65 -7.26
CA THR A 50 1.79 4.50 -8.08
C THR A 50 0.65 5.42 -7.63
N PHE A 51 0.50 5.65 -6.32
CA PHE A 51 -0.48 6.61 -5.81
C PHE A 51 -0.12 8.04 -6.20
N LEU A 52 1.17 8.41 -6.09
CA LEU A 52 1.63 9.74 -6.51
C LEU A 52 1.44 9.98 -8.01
N LEU A 53 1.65 8.96 -8.84
CA LEU A 53 1.51 9.09 -10.29
C LEU A 53 0.06 9.27 -10.73
N PHE A 54 -0.89 8.53 -10.13
CA PHE A 54 -2.26 8.43 -10.65
C PHE A 54 -3.34 9.14 -9.82
N ILE A 55 -3.15 9.35 -8.51
CA ILE A 55 -4.17 9.98 -7.66
C ILE A 55 -4.12 11.51 -7.79
N ARG A 56 -5.29 12.11 -8.04
CA ARG A 56 -5.48 13.57 -8.10
C ARG A 56 -6.68 14.01 -7.25
N PRO A 57 -6.57 15.11 -6.48
CA PRO A 57 -5.34 15.87 -6.18
C PRO A 57 -4.28 14.98 -5.51
N PHE A 58 -3.01 15.43 -5.50
CA PHE A 58 -1.93 14.61 -4.93
C PHE A 58 -2.25 14.23 -3.47
N PRO A 59 -1.98 12.98 -3.05
CA PRO A 59 -2.12 12.58 -1.65
C PRO A 59 -1.31 13.52 -0.74
N SER A 60 -1.83 13.87 0.44
CA SER A 60 -1.05 14.69 1.37
C SER A 60 0.19 13.96 1.88
N LEU A 61 1.11 14.71 2.48
CA LEU A 61 2.27 14.12 3.16
C LEU A 61 1.87 13.11 4.25
N ALA A 62 0.74 13.34 4.94
CA ALA A 62 0.23 12.40 5.93
C ALA A 62 -0.25 11.11 5.27
N ALA A 63 -1.01 11.20 4.18
CA ALA A 63 -1.44 10.02 3.42
C ALA A 63 -0.24 9.22 2.87
N ILE A 64 0.78 9.90 2.34
CA ILE A 64 2.02 9.27 1.84
C ILE A 64 2.75 8.54 2.97
N ALA A 65 2.91 9.19 4.12
CA ALA A 65 3.58 8.60 5.29
C ALA A 65 2.83 7.36 5.80
N VAL A 66 1.49 7.41 5.83
CA VAL A 66 0.65 6.26 6.22
C VAL A 66 0.75 5.14 5.17
N LEU A 67 0.70 5.44 3.87
CA LEU A 67 0.84 4.43 2.81
C LEU A 67 2.18 3.68 2.92
N ILE A 68 3.30 4.40 2.88
CA ILE A 68 4.62 3.75 2.87
C ILE A 68 4.90 3.06 4.22
N GLY A 69 4.53 3.68 5.34
CA GLY A 69 4.81 3.16 6.68
C GLY A 69 4.02 1.90 6.98
N THR A 70 2.70 1.89 6.69
CA THR A 70 1.87 0.71 6.93
C THR A 70 2.22 -0.43 5.98
N HIS A 71 2.46 -0.16 4.69
CA HIS A 71 2.88 -1.18 3.72
C HIS A 71 4.18 -1.85 4.16
N PHE A 72 5.18 -1.06 4.56
CA PHE A 72 6.47 -1.56 5.02
C PHE A 72 6.35 -2.47 6.25
N VAL A 73 5.50 -2.12 7.20
CA VAL A 73 5.26 -2.92 8.41
C VAL A 73 4.49 -4.20 8.09
N VAL A 74 3.39 -4.12 7.32
CA VAL A 74 2.58 -5.28 6.96
C VAL A 74 3.40 -6.30 6.18
N ASP A 75 4.21 -5.83 5.21
CA ASP A 75 5.11 -6.71 4.47
C ASP A 75 6.20 -7.32 5.33
N ALA A 76 6.75 -6.59 6.31
CA ALA A 76 7.69 -7.18 7.25
C ALA A 76 7.02 -8.28 8.08
N LEU A 77 5.80 -8.03 8.58
CA LEU A 77 5.03 -9.01 9.35
C LEU A 77 4.71 -10.27 8.52
N LYS A 78 4.41 -10.13 7.24
CA LYS A 78 4.14 -11.24 6.32
C LYS A 78 5.41 -11.93 5.83
N ALA A 79 6.31 -11.20 5.18
CA ALA A 79 7.42 -11.75 4.42
C ALA A 79 8.62 -12.10 5.31
N ARG A 80 8.92 -11.30 6.34
CA ARG A 80 10.06 -11.50 7.24
C ARG A 80 9.67 -12.32 8.47
N TYR A 81 8.65 -11.89 9.22
CA TYR A 81 8.30 -12.49 10.51
C TYR A 81 7.29 -13.63 10.43
N LYS A 82 6.64 -13.82 9.28
CA LYS A 82 5.65 -14.90 9.06
C LYS A 82 4.47 -14.88 10.05
N VAL A 83 4.15 -13.70 10.59
CA VAL A 83 3.00 -13.47 11.49
C VAL A 83 1.70 -13.44 10.69
N ILE A 84 1.74 -12.89 9.47
CA ILE A 84 0.61 -12.86 8.54
C ILE A 84 0.82 -13.97 7.51
N GLY A 85 0.02 -15.03 7.62
CA GLY A 85 0.13 -16.20 6.73
C GLY A 85 -0.68 -16.03 5.43
N PRO A 86 -2.02 -15.92 5.50
CA PRO A 86 -2.85 -15.88 4.31
C PRO A 86 -2.74 -14.56 3.54
N ILE A 87 -2.69 -14.64 2.20
CA ILE A 87 -2.66 -13.45 1.34
C ILE A 87 -3.89 -12.56 1.51
N TRP A 88 -5.07 -13.13 1.78
CA TRP A 88 -6.28 -12.32 1.96
C TRP A 88 -6.21 -11.43 3.20
N LEU A 89 -5.54 -11.88 4.28
CA LEU A 89 -5.39 -11.10 5.51
C LEU A 89 -4.44 -9.93 5.30
N ASP A 90 -3.36 -10.18 4.58
CA ASP A 90 -2.44 -9.14 4.12
C ASP A 90 -3.14 -8.07 3.28
N GLN A 91 -3.88 -8.47 2.25
CA GLN A 91 -4.60 -7.52 1.38
C GLN A 91 -5.70 -6.77 2.13
N LEU A 92 -6.38 -7.44 3.08
CA LEU A 92 -7.36 -6.79 3.96
C LEU A 92 -6.73 -5.63 4.76
N LEU A 93 -5.54 -5.82 5.33
CA LEU A 93 -4.85 -4.76 6.08
C LEU A 93 -4.52 -3.56 5.19
N HIS A 94 -4.05 -3.79 3.96
CA HIS A 94 -3.78 -2.72 3.00
C HIS A 94 -5.05 -1.97 2.59
N PHE A 95 -6.17 -2.67 2.38
CA PHE A 95 -7.45 -2.03 2.08
C PHE A 95 -7.93 -1.21 3.26
N LEU A 96 -7.83 -1.72 4.50
CA LEU A 96 -8.18 -0.96 5.70
C LEU A 96 -7.36 0.33 5.81
N THR A 97 -6.06 0.31 5.47
CA THR A 97 -5.25 1.53 5.38
C THR A 97 -5.82 2.53 4.37
N ILE A 98 -6.17 2.08 3.16
CA ILE A 98 -6.74 2.95 2.12
C ILE A 98 -8.06 3.57 2.59
N PHE A 99 -8.96 2.76 3.15
CA PHE A 99 -10.23 3.25 3.68
C PHE A 99 -10.04 4.21 4.86
N LEU A 100 -9.03 3.98 5.71
CA LEU A 100 -8.68 4.89 6.80
C LEU A 100 -8.21 6.24 6.26
N ILE A 101 -7.30 6.25 5.28
CA ILE A 101 -6.80 7.47 4.63
C ILE A 101 -7.97 8.27 4.04
N LEU A 102 -8.82 7.62 3.24
CA LEU A 102 -9.96 8.27 2.59
C LEU A 102 -11.01 8.75 3.61
N GLY A 103 -11.31 7.96 4.64
CA GLY A 103 -12.27 8.32 5.69
C GLY A 103 -11.80 9.47 6.57
N LEU A 104 -10.48 9.59 6.79
CA LEU A 104 -9.86 10.69 7.52
C LEU A 104 -9.58 11.93 6.64
N ASN A 105 -9.84 11.85 5.33
CA ASN A 105 -9.51 12.89 4.35
C ASN A 105 -8.03 13.33 4.47
N LEU A 106 -7.14 12.36 4.67
CA LEU A 106 -5.70 12.59 4.59
C LEU A 106 -5.29 12.82 3.14
#